data_AF-A0A920M9M9-F1
#
_entry.id   AF-A0A920M9M9-F1
#
_cell.length_a   1.000
_cell.length_b   1.000
_cell.length_c   1.000
_cell.angle_alpha   90.00
_cell.angle_beta   90.00
_cell.angle_gamma   90.00
#
_symmetry.space_group_name_H-M   'P 1'
#
loop_
_entity.id
_entity.type
_entity.pdbx_description
1 polymer ?
#
loop_
_entity_poly.entity_id
_entity_poly.type
_entity_poly.pdbx_seq_one_letter_code
_entity_poly.pdbx_strand_id
1 'polypeptide(L)'
;MGLTEGYINNYWQTEDLIELMDYLPKNLEAFSKISNGMLSLKIFAKINHFFNKNTLKGSKKNIEAHYDLGNDFYNLWLDESMTYSSGIFYEETNNLSEAQENKYQSISRYAKSKRRSKNT
;
A
#
# COMPACT_ATOMS: atom_id res chain seq x y z
N MET A 1 10.66 12.15 -0.40
CA MET A 1 11.26 11.41 -1.54
C MET A 1 11.26 12.36 -2.74
N GLY A 2 12.43 12.68 -3.30
CA GLY A 2 12.57 13.79 -4.28
C GLY A 2 11.77 13.64 -5.58
N LEU A 3 11.59 12.42 -6.09
CA LEU A 3 10.81 12.18 -7.31
C LEU A 3 9.32 12.53 -7.11
N THR A 4 8.73 12.03 -6.02
CA THR A 4 7.32 12.25 -5.66
C THR A 4 7.04 13.70 -5.31
N GLU A 5 7.89 14.32 -4.48
CA GLU A 5 7.75 15.74 -4.11
C GLU A 5 7.91 16.65 -5.33
N GLY A 6 8.80 16.32 -6.27
CA GLY A 6 8.94 17.06 -7.52
C GLY A 6 7.70 17.01 -8.40
N TYR A 7 7.02 15.86 -8.47
CA TYR A 7 5.77 15.73 -9.23
C TYR A 7 4.65 16.55 -8.59
N ILE A 8 4.47 16.43 -7.27
CA ILE A 8 3.45 17.18 -6.51
C ILE A 8 3.67 18.70 -6.64
N ASN A 9 4.93 19.15 -6.63
CA ASN A 9 5.29 20.56 -6.78
C ASN A 9 5.39 21.04 -8.24
N ASN A 10 4.99 20.22 -9.22
CA ASN A 10 5.06 20.52 -10.66
C ASN A 10 6.47 20.85 -11.19
N TYR A 11 7.53 20.36 -10.55
CA TYR A 11 8.90 20.51 -11.06
C TYR A 11 9.19 19.64 -12.28
N TRP A 12 8.39 18.59 -12.48
CA TRP A 12 8.38 17.78 -13.67
C TRP A 12 6.99 17.20 -13.88
N GLN A 13 6.69 16.83 -15.12
CA GLN A 13 5.41 16.27 -15.54
C GLN A 13 5.66 15.12 -16.52
N THR A 14 4.65 14.27 -16.71
CA THR A 14 4.68 13.17 -17.68
C THR A 14 3.31 13.06 -18.34
N GLU A 15 3.29 12.61 -19.58
CA GLU A 15 2.04 12.34 -20.31
C GLU A 15 1.33 11.09 -19.78
N ASP A 16 2.11 10.10 -19.32
CA ASP A 16 1.61 8.88 -18.68
C ASP A 16 2.39 8.59 -17.40
N LEU A 17 1.70 8.71 -16.26
CA LEU A 17 2.29 8.42 -14.94
C LEU A 17 2.36 6.92 -14.67
N ILE A 18 1.42 6.14 -15.20
CA ILE A 18 1.34 4.69 -14.97
C ILE A 18 2.46 4.00 -15.73
N GLU A 19 2.68 4.34 -16.99
CA GLU A 19 3.77 3.79 -17.80
C GLU A 19 5.13 4.13 -17.18
N LEU A 20 5.32 5.36 -16.72
CA LEU A 20 6.55 5.76 -16.02
C LEU A 20 6.76 4.90 -14.75
N MET A 21 5.72 4.73 -13.92
CA MET A 21 5.81 3.94 -12.70
C MET A 21 6.04 2.44 -12.95
N ASP A 22 5.60 1.91 -14.09
CA ASP A 22 5.88 0.53 -14.54
C ASP A 22 7.29 0.38 -15.16
N TYR A 23 7.80 1.43 -15.82
CA TYR A 23 9.14 1.43 -16.40
C TYR A 23 10.26 1.51 -15.36
N LEU A 24 10.07 2.27 -14.28
CA LEU A 24 11.05 2.44 -13.20
C LEU A 24 11.53 1.11 -12.59
N PRO A 25 10.66 0.18 -12.14
CA PRO A 25 11.09 -1.08 -11.55
C PRO A 25 11.83 -1.99 -12.55
N LYS A 26 11.56 -1.88 -13.86
CA LYS A 26 12.26 -2.65 -14.91
C LYS A 26 13.71 -2.21 -15.10
N ASN A 27 14.06 -1.00 -14.64
CA ASN A 27 15.36 -0.38 -14.81
C ASN A 27 16.04 -0.10 -13.46
N LEU A 28 15.70 -0.87 -12.43
CA LEU A 28 16.21 -0.68 -11.06
C LEU A 28 17.73 -0.70 -10.98
N GLU A 29 18.44 -1.45 -11.83
CA GLU A 29 19.90 -1.44 -11.80
C GLU A 29 20.49 -0.09 -12.22
N ALA A 30 19.96 0.52 -13.28
CA ALA A 30 20.35 1.86 -13.71
C ALA A 30 20.01 2.92 -12.65
N PHE A 31 18.86 2.78 -12.00
CA PHE A 31 18.42 3.66 -10.92
C PHE A 31 19.20 3.44 -9.61
N SER A 32 19.58 2.20 -9.31
CA SER A 32 20.30 1.83 -8.08
C SER A 32 21.71 2.42 -8.07
N LYS A 33 22.35 2.57 -9.24
CA LYS A 33 23.66 3.23 -9.39
C LYS A 33 23.60 4.71 -9.01
N ILE A 34 22.47 5.39 -9.28
CA ILE A 34 22.20 6.76 -8.80
C ILE A 34 22.01 6.77 -7.28
N SER A 35 21.40 5.73 -6.70
CA SER A 35 21.17 5.62 -5.25
C SER A 35 22.39 5.14 -4.42
N ASN A 36 23.40 4.54 -5.07
CA ASN A 36 24.54 3.92 -4.39
C ASN A 36 25.57 4.93 -3.83
N GLY A 37 25.43 6.23 -4.14
CA GLY A 37 26.18 7.31 -3.46
C GLY A 37 25.74 7.58 -2.01
N MET A 38 24.77 6.82 -1.48
CA MET A 38 23.97 7.19 -0.31
C MET A 38 24.03 6.17 0.84
N LEU A 39 25.22 5.62 1.12
CA LEU A 39 25.46 4.68 2.23
C LEU A 39 25.09 5.29 3.60
N SER A 40 25.30 6.60 3.77
CA SER A 40 24.94 7.37 4.96
C SER A 40 23.43 7.44 5.22
N LEU A 41 22.60 7.49 4.16
CA LEU A 41 21.14 7.49 4.30
C LEU A 41 20.57 6.13 4.70
N LYS A 42 21.23 5.01 4.35
CA LYS A 42 20.80 3.67 4.79
C LYS A 42 20.94 3.49 6.30
N ILE A 43 22.00 4.05 6.90
CA ILE A 43 22.22 4.06 8.35
C ILE A 43 21.20 4.97 9.04
N PHE A 44 20.99 6.17 8.50
CA PHE A 44 20.00 7.11 9.03
C PHE A 44 18.57 6.55 8.97
N ALA A 45 18.21 5.88 7.88
CA ALA A 45 16.91 5.22 7.72
C ALA A 45 16.73 4.05 8.71
N LYS A 46 17.77 3.24 8.96
CA LYS A 46 17.73 2.18 9.99
C LYS A 46 17.52 2.73 11.39
N ILE A 47 18.22 3.81 11.73
CA ILE A 47 18.10 4.49 13.03
C ILE A 47 16.68 5.07 13.17
N ASN A 48 16.19 5.78 12.15
CA ASN A 48 14.84 6.35 12.14
C ASN A 48 13.76 5.26 12.23
N HIS A 49 13.93 4.14 11.54
CA HIS A 49 13.01 2.99 11.63
C HIS A 49 13.00 2.36 13.02
N PHE A 50 14.14 2.28 13.70
CA PHE A 50 14.24 1.77 15.07
C PHE A 50 13.52 2.67 16.10
N PHE A 51 13.50 3.99 15.87
CA PHE A 51 12.76 4.95 16.69
C PHE A 51 11.26 5.02 16.36
N ASN A 52 10.85 4.59 15.16
CA ASN A 52 9.45 4.47 14.76
C ASN A 52 8.80 3.17 15.27
N LYS A 53 8.86 2.91 16.58
CA LYS A 53 8.08 1.83 17.19
C LYS A 53 6.59 2.15 17.10
N ASN A 54 5.82 1.25 16.50
CA ASN A 54 4.35 1.28 16.49
C ASN A 54 3.81 1.17 17.92
N THR A 55 3.64 2.31 18.59
CA THR A 55 2.96 2.42 19.88
C THR A 55 1.51 2.80 19.63
N LEU A 56 0.56 2.27 20.40
CA LEU A 56 -0.88 2.61 20.27
C LEU A 56 -1.13 4.13 20.27
N LYS A 57 -0.37 4.88 21.08
CA LYS A 57 -0.45 6.35 21.16
C LYS A 57 0.11 7.04 19.91
N GLY A 58 1.22 6.53 19.34
CA GLY A 58 1.77 7.00 18.08
C GLY A 58 0.89 6.64 16.88
N SER A 59 0.31 5.44 16.86
CA SER A 59 -0.67 5.02 15.87
C SER A 59 -1.91 5.91 15.87
N LYS A 60 -2.46 6.26 17.04
CA LYS A 60 -3.58 7.21 17.14
C LYS A 60 -3.25 8.58 16.55
N LYS A 61 -2.07 9.12 16.88
CA LYS A 61 -1.58 10.40 16.34
C LYS A 61 -1.30 10.33 14.83
N ASN A 62 -0.79 9.20 14.33
CA ASN A 62 -0.56 8.96 12.91
C ASN A 62 -1.88 8.79 12.13
N ILE A 63 -2.91 8.20 12.74
CA ILE A 63 -4.25 8.09 12.16
C ILE A 63 -4.89 9.49 12.05
N GLU A 64 -4.79 10.30 13.10
CA GLU A 64 -5.33 11.67 13.14
C GLU A 64 -4.63 12.62 12.16
N ALA A 65 -3.31 12.48 11.96
CA ALA A 65 -2.53 13.36 11.08
C ALA A 65 -2.60 13.00 9.58
N HIS A 66 -3.19 11.86 9.18
CA HIS A 66 -3.19 11.40 7.78
C HIS A 66 -4.57 11.03 7.22
N TYR A 67 -5.66 11.21 7.97
CA TYR A 67 -7.00 10.83 7.52
C TYR A 67 -8.10 11.80 7.95
N ASP A 68 -7.94 13.08 7.61
CA ASP A 68 -9.09 14.02 7.51
C ASP A 68 -9.92 13.81 6.23
N LEU A 69 -9.54 12.83 5.40
CA LEU A 69 -10.40 12.29 4.35
C LEU A 69 -11.35 11.30 5.01
N GLY A 70 -12.53 11.78 5.42
CA GLY A 70 -13.57 10.96 6.04
C GLY A 70 -14.11 9.85 5.12
N ASN A 71 -15.03 9.04 5.63
CA ASN A 71 -15.66 7.96 4.86
C ASN A 71 -16.25 8.45 3.52
N ASP A 72 -16.70 9.71 3.45
CA ASP A 72 -17.23 10.33 2.23
C ASP A 72 -16.23 10.33 1.07
N PHE A 73 -14.94 10.54 1.35
CA PHE A 73 -13.90 10.48 0.31
C PHE A 73 -13.72 9.04 -0.19
N TYR A 74 -13.69 8.07 0.73
CA TYR A 74 -13.49 6.66 0.39
C TYR A 74 -14.68 6.04 -0.34
N ASN A 75 -15.90 6.50 -0.04
CA ASN A 75 -17.12 6.08 -0.73
C ASN A 75 -17.10 6.39 -2.24
N LEU A 76 -16.26 7.33 -2.71
CA LEU A 76 -16.19 7.70 -4.13
C LEU A 76 -15.56 6.62 -5.02
N TRP A 77 -14.78 5.71 -4.45
CA TRP A 77 -13.90 4.82 -5.22
C TRP A 77 -13.69 3.43 -4.61
N LEU A 78 -14.10 3.20 -3.36
CA LEU A 78 -14.22 1.85 -2.79
C LEU A 78 -15.60 1.25 -3.11
N ASP A 79 -15.70 -0.08 -2.98
CA ASP A 79 -16.98 -0.78 -3.02
C ASP A 79 -17.74 -0.64 -1.69
N GLU A 80 -18.98 -1.12 -1.66
CA GLU A 80 -19.90 -1.00 -0.51
C GLU A 80 -19.35 -1.61 0.79
N SER A 81 -18.41 -2.57 0.71
CA SER A 81 -17.77 -3.14 1.90
C SER A 81 -16.78 -2.18 2.58
N MET A 82 -16.44 -1.06 1.94
CA MET A 82 -15.44 -0.09 2.38
C MET A 82 -14.06 -0.71 2.61
N THR A 83 -13.75 -1.75 1.85
CA THR A 83 -12.55 -2.54 2.05
C THR A 83 -11.36 -1.90 1.37
N TYR A 84 -10.55 -1.19 2.15
CA TYR A 84 -9.29 -0.61 1.65
C TYR A 84 -8.12 -1.61 1.70
N SER A 85 -8.25 -2.70 0.96
CA SER A 85 -7.20 -3.70 0.73
C SER A 85 -7.48 -4.48 -0.56
N SER A 86 -6.51 -5.27 -1.02
CA SER A 86 -6.64 -6.04 -2.27
C SER A 86 -7.89 -6.93 -2.30
N GLY A 87 -8.52 -7.07 -3.46
CA GLY A 87 -9.56 -8.09 -3.72
C GLY A 87 -8.95 -9.35 -4.36
N ILE A 88 -9.75 -10.43 -4.46
CA ILE A 88 -9.40 -11.64 -5.21
C ILE A 88 -10.26 -11.69 -6.47
N PHE A 89 -9.63 -11.55 -7.64
CA PHE A 89 -10.28 -11.69 -8.94
C PHE A 89 -10.05 -13.09 -9.50
N TYR A 90 -11.16 -13.77 -9.84
CA TYR A 90 -11.18 -14.97 -10.69
C TYR A 90 -11.58 -14.58 -12.12
N GLU A 91 -11.51 -15.53 -13.06
CA GLU A 91 -11.85 -15.26 -14.48
C GLU A 91 -13.27 -14.72 -14.65
N GLU A 92 -14.20 -15.19 -13.82
CA GLU A 92 -15.60 -14.80 -13.79
C GLU A 92 -15.91 -13.56 -12.96
N THR A 93 -14.92 -12.99 -12.25
CA THR A 93 -15.14 -11.85 -11.35
C THR A 93 -15.26 -10.55 -12.15
N ASN A 94 -16.43 -9.92 -12.10
CA ASN A 94 -16.75 -8.79 -12.98
C ASN A 94 -16.59 -7.41 -12.32
N ASN A 95 -16.48 -7.34 -11.00
CA ASN A 95 -16.41 -6.07 -10.28
C ASN A 95 -15.66 -6.18 -8.95
N LEU A 96 -15.33 -5.01 -8.38
CA LEU A 96 -14.58 -4.91 -7.13
C LEU A 96 -15.33 -5.54 -5.94
N SER A 97 -16.64 -5.34 -5.84
CA SER A 97 -17.44 -5.89 -4.72
C SER A 97 -17.36 -7.42 -4.70
N GLU A 98 -17.53 -8.06 -5.85
CA GLU A 98 -17.37 -9.51 -6.00
C GLU A 98 -15.95 -9.96 -5.64
N ALA A 99 -14.93 -9.21 -6.06
CA ALA A 99 -13.55 -9.51 -5.69
C ALA A 99 -13.29 -9.41 -4.17
N GLN A 100 -13.93 -8.45 -3.49
CA GLN A 100 -13.83 -8.35 -2.02
C GLN A 100 -14.56 -9.50 -1.33
N GLU A 101 -15.73 -9.89 -1.81
CA GLU A 101 -16.47 -11.04 -1.29
C GLU A 101 -15.66 -12.35 -1.45
N ASN A 102 -15.05 -12.56 -2.61
CA ASN A 102 -14.15 -13.69 -2.86
C ASN A 102 -13.00 -13.76 -1.85
N LYS A 103 -12.41 -12.60 -1.51
CA LYS A 103 -11.40 -12.51 -0.44
C LYS A 103 -11.98 -12.93 0.90
N TYR A 104 -13.12 -12.40 1.31
CA TYR A 104 -13.72 -12.71 2.61
C TYR A 104 -14.07 -14.20 2.74
N GLN A 105 -14.60 -14.80 1.68
CA GLN A 105 -14.85 -16.24 1.63
C GLN A 105 -13.55 -17.05 1.75
N SER A 106 -12.48 -16.65 1.05
CA SER A 106 -11.16 -17.28 1.15
C SER A 106 -10.61 -17.23 2.59
N ILE A 107 -10.65 -16.07 3.22
CA ILE A 107 -10.22 -15.88 4.62
C ILE A 107 -11.06 -16.74 5.57
N SER A 108 -12.38 -16.75 5.41
CA SER A 108 -13.30 -17.54 6.24
C SER A 108 -13.02 -19.05 6.11
N ARG A 109 -12.82 -19.55 4.88
CA ARG A 109 -12.44 -20.95 4.62
C ARG A 109 -11.12 -21.29 5.31
N TYR A 110 -10.11 -20.44 5.17
CA TYR A 110 -8.81 -20.64 5.82
C TYR A 110 -8.93 -20.68 7.35
N ALA A 111 -9.67 -19.74 7.94
CA ALA A 111 -9.88 -19.67 9.38
C ALA A 111 -10.60 -20.92 9.92
N LYS A 112 -11.63 -21.40 9.22
CA LYS A 112 -12.36 -22.63 9.58
C LYS A 112 -11.46 -23.86 9.49
N SER A 113 -10.66 -23.99 8.43
CA SER A 113 -9.70 -25.09 8.27
C SER A 113 -8.69 -25.15 9.43
N LYS A 114 -8.10 -23.99 9.78
CA LYS A 114 -7.14 -23.89 10.89
C LYS A 114 -7.75 -24.23 12.24
N ARG A 115 -9.03 -23.90 12.47
CA ARG A 115 -9.74 -24.26 13.70
C ARG A 115 -9.99 -25.76 13.81
N ARG A 116 -10.32 -26.44 12.70
CA ARG A 116 -10.51 -27.90 12.67
C ARG A 116 -9.19 -28.64 12.96
N SER A 117 -8.09 -28.20 12.35
CA SER A 117 -6.76 -28.77 12.58
C SER A 117 -6.22 -28.59 14.01
N LYS A 118 -6.72 -27.62 14.78
CA LYS A 118 -6.33 -27.44 16.20
C LYS A 118 -7.15 -28.27 17.18
N ASN A 119 -8.28 -28.83 16.76
CA ASN A 119 -9.20 -29.60 17.59
C ASN A 119 -9.12 -31.12 17.32
N THR A 120 -8.17 -31.54 16.47
CA THR A 120 -7.78 -32.93 16.18
C THR A 120 -6.35 -33.11 16.64
#